data_AF-T1G2U1-F1
#
_entry.id   AF-T1G2U1-F1
#
_cell.length_a   1.000
_cell.length_b   1.000
_cell.length_c   1.000
_cell.angle_alpha   90.00
_cell.angle_beta   90.00
_cell.angle_gamma   90.00
#
_symmetry.space_group_name_H-M   'P 1'
#
loop_
_entity.id
_entity.type
_entity.pdbx_description
1 polymer ?
#
loop_
_entity_poly.entity_id
_entity_poly.type
_entity_poly.pdbx_seq_one_letter_code
_entity_poly.pdbx_strand_id
1 'polypeptide(L)' 'KQLLPLLAFVGAACTGGASFVIYSLYQKPDVRLVKSSELPPWERVDPTKPQKLFTINGKYVPIPELEALKKEIGSYKT' A
#
# COMPACT_ATOMS: atom_id res chain seq x y z
N LYS A 1 -38.45 -15.94 -10.33
CA LYS A 1 -38.14 -14.48 -10.28
C LYS A 1 -37.11 -14.20 -9.17
N GLN A 2 -35.88 -14.70 -9.30
CA GLN A 2 -34.79 -14.51 -8.29
C GLN A 2 -33.42 -14.19 -8.93
N LEU A 3 -33.35 -14.06 -10.26
CA LEU A 3 -32.07 -13.85 -10.96
C LEU A 3 -31.48 -12.46 -10.77
N LEU A 4 -32.33 -11.43 -10.71
CA LEU A 4 -31.92 -10.04 -10.54
C LEU A 4 -31.06 -9.80 -9.29
N PRO A 5 -31.49 -10.22 -8.08
CA PRO A 5 -30.65 -10.06 -6.89
C PRO A 5 -29.38 -10.91 -6.96
N LEU A 6 -29.44 -12.14 -7.49
CA LEU A 6 -28.27 -13.00 -7.65
C LEU A 6 -27.22 -12.37 -8.58
N LEU A 7 -27.65 -11.85 -9.73
CA LEU A 7 -26.77 -11.19 -10.69
C LEU A 7 -26.13 -9.93 -10.09
N ALA A 8 -26.88 -9.18 -9.27
CA ALA A 8 -26.35 -8.01 -8.57
C ALA A 8 -25.24 -8.38 -7.58
N PHE A 9 -25.41 -9.44 -6.78
CA PHE A 9 -24.37 -9.88 -5.85
C PHE A 9 -23.13 -10.43 -6.57
N VAL A 10 -23.33 -11.23 -7.62
CA VAL A 10 -22.21 -11.76 -8.43
C VAL A 10 -21.47 -10.63 -9.13
N GLY A 11 -22.19 -9.68 -9.73
CA GLY A 11 -21.62 -8.49 -10.34
C GLY A 11 -20.81 -7.66 -9.34
N ALA A 12 -21.39 -7.37 -8.18
CA ALA A 12 -20.71 -6.64 -7.11
C ALA A 12 -19.45 -7.36 -6.61
N ALA A 13 -19.48 -8.70 -6.50
CA ALA A 13 -18.33 -9.49 -6.09
C ALA A 13 -17.21 -9.46 -7.14
N CYS A 14 -17.54 -9.66 -8.43
CA CYS A 14 -16.57 -9.61 -9.52
C CYS A 14 -15.94 -8.22 -9.67
N THR A 15 -16.76 -7.16 -9.69
CA THR A 15 -16.28 -5.78 -9.79
C THR A 15 -15.48 -5.39 -8.54
N GLY A 16 -15.95 -5.74 -7.35
CA GLY A 16 -15.24 -5.50 -6.09
C GLY A 16 -13.89 -6.19 -6.06
N GLY A 17 -13.83 -7.48 -6.40
CA GLY A 17 -12.59 -8.24 -6.47
C GLY A 17 -11.59 -7.66 -7.47
N ALA A 18 -12.04 -7.36 -8.70
CA ALA A 18 -11.19 -6.74 -9.71
C ALA A 18 -10.67 -5.36 -9.26
N SER A 19 -11.53 -4.53 -8.67
CA SER A 19 -11.13 -3.21 -8.15
C SER A 19 -10.11 -3.32 -7.03
N PHE A 20 -10.24 -4.32 -6.15
CA PHE A 20 -9.30 -4.55 -5.05
C PHE A 20 -7.93 -4.99 -5.54
N VAL A 21 -7.88 -5.89 -6.55
CA VAL A 21 -6.63 -6.32 -7.16
C VAL A 21 -5.91 -5.11 -7.78
N ILE A 22 -6.62 -4.30 -8.56
CA ILE A 22 -6.08 -3.08 -9.17
C ILE A 22 -5.58 -2.12 -8.08
N TYR A 23 -6.39 -1.83 -7.07
CA TYR A 23 -6.00 -0.97 -5.95
C TYR A 23 -4.73 -1.49 -5.24
N SER A 24 -4.68 -2.78 -4.95
CA SER A 24 -3.56 -3.41 -4.24
C SER A 24 -2.26 -3.27 -5.02
N LEU A 25 -2.34 -3.42 -6.35
CA LEU A 25 -1.18 -3.34 -7.23
C LEU A 25 -0.60 -1.92 -7.30
N TYR A 26 -1.45 -0.89 -7.32
CA TYR A 26 -1.00 0.50 -7.44
C TYR A 26 -0.64 1.15 -6.11
N GLN A 27 -1.35 0.82 -5.03
CA GLN A 27 -1.26 1.56 -3.77
C GLN A 27 -0.46 0.82 -2.69
N LYS A 28 -0.18 -0.49 -2.85
CA LYS A 28 0.61 -1.26 -1.89
C LYS A 28 2.03 -1.48 -2.43
N PRO A 29 3.06 -0.85 -1.83
CA PRO A 29 4.45 -1.02 -2.29
C PRO A 29 5.00 -2.44 -2.11
N ASP A 30 4.30 -3.28 -1.33
CA ASP A 30 4.62 -4.68 -1.11
C ASP A 30 4.25 -5.56 -2.31
N VAL A 31 3.19 -5.23 -3.04
CA VAL A 31 2.74 -5.97 -4.22
C VAL A 31 3.59 -5.53 -5.41
N ARG A 32 4.51 -6.39 -5.85
CA ARG A 32 5.44 -6.10 -6.95
C ARG A 32 5.26 -7.08 -8.09
N LEU A 33 5.21 -6.56 -9.31
CA LEU A 33 5.24 -7.36 -10.53
C LEU A 33 6.67 -7.70 -10.96
N VAL A 34 7.63 -6.79 -10.69
CA VAL A 34 9.04 -6.95 -11.05
C VAL A 34 9.91 -6.50 -9.87
N LYS A 35 10.98 -7.24 -9.58
CA LYS A 35 11.96 -6.89 -8.54
C LYS A 35 12.85 -5.77 -9.10
N SER A 36 12.46 -4.51 -8.88
CA SER A 36 13.07 -3.35 -9.56
C SER A 36 14.07 -2.53 -8.72
N SER A 37 14.25 -2.79 -7.42
CA SER A 37 15.13 -1.97 -6.57
C SER A 37 15.81 -2.77 -5.45
N GLU A 38 17.08 -2.47 -5.16
CA GLU A 38 17.81 -2.92 -3.95
C GLU A 38 17.11 -2.52 -2.64
N LEU A 39 16.31 -1.45 -2.67
CA LEU A 39 15.69 -0.90 -1.47
C LEU A 39 14.68 -1.86 -0.84
N PRO A 40 14.80 -2.11 0.48
CA PRO A 40 13.88 -2.99 1.16
C PRO A 40 12.45 -2.42 1.18
N PRO A 41 11.40 -3.26 1.18
CA PRO A 41 10.01 -2.83 1.01
C PRO A 41 9.52 -1.77 2.00
N TRP A 42 9.93 -1.86 3.26
CA TRP A 42 9.52 -0.93 4.32
C TRP A 42 10.11 0.48 4.14
N GLU A 43 11.23 0.64 3.44
CA GLU A 43 11.79 1.96 3.18
C GLU A 43 11.08 2.73 2.08
N ARG A 44 10.27 2.04 1.26
CA ARG A 44 9.48 2.66 0.18
C ARG A 44 8.15 3.21 0.68
N VAL A 45 7.75 2.86 1.89
CA VAL A 45 6.51 3.36 2.51
C VAL A 45 6.77 4.78 3.01
N ASP A 46 5.97 5.73 2.53
CA ASP A 46 5.96 7.11 3.04
C ASP A 46 4.97 7.23 4.20
N PRO A 47 5.44 7.36 5.45
CA PRO A 47 4.56 7.36 6.60
C PRO A 47 3.80 8.68 6.79
N THR A 48 4.17 9.74 6.05
CA THR A 48 3.47 11.04 6.09
C THR A 48 2.15 11.01 5.31
N LYS A 49 2.00 10.04 4.40
CA LYS A 49 0.82 9.88 3.56
C LYS A 49 -0.08 8.77 4.09
N PRO A 50 -1.42 8.90 3.95
CA PRO A 50 -2.34 7.83 4.29
C PRO A 50 -2.11 6.63 3.37
N GLN A 51 -1.73 5.49 3.94
CA GLN A 51 -1.40 4.26 3.20
C GLN A 51 -2.61 3.33 2.95
N LYS A 52 -3.79 3.68 3.48
CA LYS A 52 -5.02 2.87 3.40
C LYS A 52 -6.16 3.70 2.79
N LEU A 53 -7.10 3.04 2.12
CA LEU A 53 -8.31 3.65 1.54
C LEU A 53 -9.01 4.59 2.51
N PHE A 54 -9.09 4.18 3.79
CA PHE A 54 -9.60 5.01 4.88
C PHE A 54 -8.57 5.01 6.00
N THR A 55 -8.10 6.20 6.36
CA THR A 55 -7.22 6.41 7.50
C THR A 55 -7.86 7.46 8.39
N ILE A 56 -8.29 7.06 9.58
CA ILE A 56 -8.90 7.97 10.56
C ILE A 56 -7.82 8.29 11.60
N ASN A 57 -7.56 9.59 11.82
CA ASN A 57 -6.63 10.09 12.84
C ASN A 57 -5.19 9.56 12.75
N GLY A 58 -4.70 9.24 11.56
CA GLY A 58 -3.30 8.87 11.35
C GLY A 58 -2.38 10.06 11.66
N LYS A 59 -1.60 9.97 12.75
CA LYS A 59 -0.55 10.93 13.10
C LYS A 59 0.80 10.23 12.99
N TYR A 60 1.62 10.68 12.05
CA TYR A 60 3.02 10.30 12.00
C TYR A 60 3.86 11.36 12.70
N VAL A 61 4.73 10.94 13.62
CA VAL A 61 5.69 11.82 14.29
C VAL A 61 7.08 11.27 13.97
N PRO A 62 7.92 12.04 13.24
CA PRO A 62 9.28 11.60 12.94
C PRO A 62 10.13 11.55 14.23
N ILE A 63 10.94 10.50 14.34
CA ILE A 63 11.86 10.32 15.46
C ILE A 63 13.24 10.81 15.00
N PRO A 64 13.80 11.87 15.58
CA PRO A 64 15.02 12.50 15.08
C PRO A 64 16.24 11.57 15.13
N GLU A 65 16.32 10.71 16.15
CA GLU A 65 17.39 9.71 16.30
C GLU A 65 17.39 8.70 15.16
N LEU A 66 16.20 8.26 14.73
CA LEU A 66 16.04 7.33 13.60
C LEU A 66 16.42 7.99 12.27
N GLU A 67 16.12 9.26 12.09
CA GLU A 67 16.52 10.01 10.89
C GLU A 67 18.04 10.22 10.83
N ALA A 68 18.68 10.52 11.97
CA ALA A 68 20.12 10.63 12.09
C ALA A 68 20.81 9.28 11.76
N LEU A 69 20.36 8.18 12.39
CA LEU A 69 20.85 6.84 12.10
C LEU A 69 20.63 6.44 10.63
N LYS A 70 19.48 6.79 10.05
CA LYS A 70 19.21 6.51 8.63
C LYS A 70 20.18 7.26 7.72
N LYS A 71 20.63 8.46 8.10
CA LYS A 71 21.61 9.24 7.35
C LYS A 71 23.02 8.70 7.52
N GLU A 72 23.40 8.27 8.72
CA GLU A 72 24.72 7.70 9.03
C GLU A 72 24.90 6.31 8.41
N ILE A 73 23.90 5.44 8.58
CA ILE A 73 23.92 4.06 8.11
C ILE A 73 23.57 4.00 6.63
N GLY A 74 22.73 4.92 6.11
CA GLY A 74 22.27 4.97 4.71
C GLY A 74 23.36 4.99 3.65
N SER A 75 24.63 5.12 4.06
CA SER A 75 25.83 4.77 3.30
C SER A 75 25.74 3.42 2.56
N TYR A 76 25.05 2.39 3.09
CA TYR A 76 24.87 1.08 2.41
C TYR A 76 23.91 1.09 1.20
N LYS A 77 23.26 2.23 0.90
CA LYS A 77 22.32 2.37 -0.23
C LYS A 77 22.98 2.76 -1.55
N THR A 78 24.31 2.87 -1.58
CA THR A 78 25.10 3.17 -2.79
C THR A 78 25.40 1.90 -3.56
#